data_AF-A0AAC9UIZ5-F1
#
_entry.id   AF-A0AAC9UIZ5-F1
#
_cell.length_a   1.000
_cell.length_b   1.000
_cell.length_c   1.000
_cell.angle_alpha   90.00
_cell.angle_beta   90.00
_cell.angle_gamma   90.00
#
_symmetry.space_group_name_H-M   'P 1'
#
loop_
_entity.id
_entity.type
_entity.pdbx_description
1 polymer ?
#
loop_
_entity_poly.entity_id
_entity_poly.type
_entity_poly.pdbx_seq_one_letter_code
_entity_poly.pdbx_strand_id
1 'polypeptide(L)'
;MPLLELNSPNILFSTLIADLGSYQNTISLRLELIDAVMKHYGLGKYANIDDKELIKQFCSERGITTLIHFTKVKNLKSILDIGLNSKDYNNEISKGHIYNDANRFDYRTHMISLSVSYPNDKMFYKYRQAQPEESWAVLEISARVLWELDCLFCPANAASSSIASATEESLSGSVALKQLFNNQPINLRACDPTDSQAEILVNSHIPKEYIQSIYLDKPSELLANTDFRINNTYFHNRQYALSHCFN
;
A
#
# COMPACT_ATOMS: atom_id res chain seq x y z
N MET A 1 5.04 -22.09 37.24
CA MET A 1 5.96 -21.54 36.23
C MET A 1 6.42 -20.19 36.72
N PRO A 2 7.73 -19.91 36.80
CA PRO A 2 8.18 -18.57 37.15
C PRO A 2 7.69 -17.62 36.07
N LEU A 3 7.15 -16.46 36.47
CA LEU A 3 6.91 -15.35 35.54
C LEU A 3 8.23 -15.08 34.81
N LEU A 4 8.26 -15.27 33.49
CA LEU A 4 9.34 -14.69 32.69
C LEU A 4 9.24 -13.17 32.87
N GLU A 5 10.18 -12.58 33.62
CA GLU A 5 10.42 -11.14 33.53
C GLU A 5 10.79 -10.84 32.07
N LEU A 6 9.92 -10.14 31.35
CA LEU A 6 10.10 -9.81 29.93
C LEU A 6 11.37 -8.98 29.65
N ASN A 7 11.97 -8.37 30.68
CA ASN A 7 13.26 -7.69 30.58
C ASN A 7 14.45 -8.66 30.54
N SER A 8 14.32 -9.85 31.11
CA SER A 8 15.42 -10.81 31.27
C SER A 8 15.97 -11.33 29.93
N PRO A 9 15.17 -11.70 28.92
CA PRO A 9 15.69 -12.15 27.62
C PRO A 9 16.50 -11.08 26.88
N ASN A 10 16.03 -9.82 26.91
CA ASN A 10 16.72 -8.71 26.26
C ASN A 10 18.04 -8.35 26.97
N ILE A 11 18.04 -8.36 28.30
CA ILE A 11 19.24 -8.14 29.11
C ILE A 11 20.24 -9.27 28.88
N LEU A 12 19.78 -10.53 28.92
CA LEU A 12 20.61 -11.70 28.66
C LEU A 12 21.23 -11.65 27.26
N PHE A 13 20.43 -11.39 26.21
CA PHE A 13 20.96 -11.30 24.86
C PHE A 13 21.96 -10.15 24.71
N SER A 14 21.67 -8.99 25.29
CA SER A 14 22.59 -7.84 25.27
C SER A 14 23.90 -8.13 26.02
N THR A 15 23.85 -8.93 27.08
CA THR A 15 25.05 -9.38 27.81
C THR A 15 25.88 -10.35 26.97
N LEU A 16 25.24 -11.31 26.30
CA LEU A 16 25.92 -12.31 25.47
C LEU A 16 26.65 -11.70 24.26
N ILE A 17 26.17 -10.56 23.75
CA ILE A 17 26.73 -9.91 22.56
C ILE A 17 27.48 -8.61 22.87
N ALA A 18 27.70 -8.30 24.14
CA ALA A 18 28.31 -7.04 24.57
C ALA A 18 29.72 -6.83 23.96
N ASP A 19 30.48 -7.92 23.83
CA ASP A 19 31.83 -7.89 23.25
C ASP A 19 31.85 -7.59 21.74
N LEU A 20 30.69 -7.65 21.06
CA LEU A 20 30.55 -7.33 19.64
C LEU A 20 30.37 -5.82 19.37
N GLY A 21 30.26 -4.98 20.41
CA GLY A 21 30.23 -3.53 20.31
C GLY A 21 28.90 -2.90 20.75
N SER A 22 28.64 -1.68 20.26
CA SER A 22 27.47 -0.91 20.67
C SER A 22 26.15 -1.52 20.16
N TYR A 23 25.02 -0.95 20.60
CA TYR A 23 23.72 -1.32 20.06
C TYR A 23 23.70 -1.22 18.52
N GLN A 24 24.25 -0.14 17.96
CA GLN A 24 24.33 0.06 16.51
C GLN A 24 25.16 -1.03 15.81
N ASN A 25 26.25 -1.48 16.43
CA ASN A 25 27.08 -2.56 15.88
C ASN A 25 26.36 -3.91 15.85
N THR A 26 25.37 -4.11 16.73
CA THR A 26 24.66 -5.38 16.90
C THR A 26 23.25 -5.39 16.29
N ILE A 27 22.83 -4.32 15.59
CA ILE A 27 21.49 -4.23 14.97
C ILE A 27 21.22 -5.43 14.06
N SER A 28 22.15 -5.79 13.16
CA SER A 28 21.93 -6.88 12.21
C SER A 28 21.65 -8.21 12.93
N LEU A 29 22.44 -8.55 13.94
CA LEU A 29 22.27 -9.79 14.72
C LEU A 29 20.96 -9.78 15.52
N ARG A 30 20.56 -8.61 16.05
CA ARG A 30 19.27 -8.44 16.73
C ARG A 30 18.10 -8.66 15.77
N LEU A 31 18.18 -8.09 14.57
CA LEU A 31 17.16 -8.29 13.53
C LEU A 31 17.10 -9.76 13.09
N GLU A 32 18.22 -10.45 12.94
CA GLU A 32 18.27 -11.88 12.63
C GLU A 32 17.61 -12.74 13.72
N LEU A 33 17.88 -12.45 15.01
CA LEU A 33 17.23 -13.16 16.12
C LEU A 33 15.72 -12.92 16.13
N ILE A 34 15.28 -11.66 15.98
CA ILE A 34 13.86 -11.31 15.90
C ILE A 34 13.22 -12.05 14.73
N ASP A 35 13.84 -12.05 13.56
CA ASP A 35 13.35 -12.74 12.37
C ASP A 35 13.25 -14.25 12.59
N ALA A 36 14.24 -14.87 13.24
CA ALA A 36 14.23 -16.30 13.57
C ALA A 36 13.09 -16.66 14.55
N VAL A 37 12.86 -15.84 15.57
CA VAL A 37 11.73 -16.00 16.50
C VAL A 37 10.40 -15.85 15.76
N MET A 38 10.27 -14.80 14.94
CA MET A 38 9.08 -14.60 14.12
C MET A 38 8.84 -15.79 13.19
N LYS A 39 9.88 -16.34 12.57
CA LYS A 39 9.78 -17.53 11.72
C LYS A 39 9.32 -18.76 12.50
N HIS A 40 9.89 -19.01 13.67
CA HIS A 40 9.58 -20.17 14.48
C HIS A 40 8.12 -20.17 14.96
N TYR A 41 7.61 -19.00 15.35
CA TYR A 41 6.24 -18.84 15.85
C TYR A 41 5.23 -18.43 14.76
N GLY A 42 5.65 -18.32 13.49
CA GLY A 42 4.77 -17.89 12.40
C GLY A 42 4.19 -16.48 12.61
N LEU A 43 5.00 -15.54 13.10
CA LEU A 43 4.61 -14.17 13.40
C LEU A 43 4.95 -13.21 12.25
N GLY A 44 4.20 -12.11 12.15
CA GLY A 44 4.39 -11.05 11.16
C GLY A 44 4.48 -11.59 9.73
N LYS A 45 5.63 -11.41 9.06
CA LYS A 45 5.81 -11.86 7.67
C LYS A 45 5.67 -13.39 7.49
N TYR A 46 5.84 -14.17 8.56
CA TYR A 46 5.68 -15.63 8.57
C TYR A 46 4.28 -16.10 8.99
N ALA A 47 3.38 -15.19 9.34
CA ALA A 47 1.98 -15.52 9.57
C ALA A 47 1.27 -15.76 8.24
N ASN A 48 0.33 -16.71 8.24
CA ASN A 48 -0.56 -17.02 7.12
C ASN A 48 0.16 -17.24 5.78
N ILE A 49 1.30 -17.97 5.79
CA ILE A 49 2.12 -18.22 4.59
C ILE A 49 1.28 -18.86 3.48
N ASP A 50 0.45 -19.85 3.81
CA ASP A 50 -0.42 -20.51 2.83
C ASP A 50 -1.37 -19.51 2.17
N ASP A 51 -1.94 -18.59 2.95
CA ASP A 51 -2.85 -17.56 2.43
C ASP A 51 -2.11 -16.52 1.56
N LYS A 52 -0.88 -16.16 1.93
CA LYS A 52 -0.02 -15.29 1.12
C LYS A 52 0.34 -15.90 -0.22
N GLU A 53 0.67 -17.19 -0.25
CA GLU A 53 0.92 -17.90 -1.51
C GLU A 53 -0.37 -18.02 -2.35
N LEU A 54 -1.54 -18.21 -1.72
CA LEU A 54 -2.83 -18.15 -2.42
C LEU A 54 -3.11 -16.77 -3.03
N ILE A 55 -2.81 -15.67 -2.31
CA ILE A 55 -2.92 -14.31 -2.83
C ILE A 55 -1.99 -14.12 -4.03
N LYS A 56 -0.72 -14.52 -3.89
CA LYS A 56 0.29 -14.40 -4.95
C LYS A 56 -0.09 -15.20 -6.19
N GLN A 57 -0.55 -16.44 -6.02
CA GLN A 57 -1.05 -17.28 -7.11
C GLN A 57 -2.26 -16.62 -7.80
N PHE A 58 -3.24 -16.16 -7.02
CA PHE A 58 -4.42 -15.48 -7.56
C PHE A 58 -4.06 -14.23 -8.36
N CYS A 59 -3.12 -13.42 -7.88
CA CYS A 59 -2.62 -12.25 -8.60
C CYS A 59 -1.92 -12.64 -9.90
N SER A 60 -1.08 -13.69 -9.87
CA SER A 60 -0.40 -14.21 -11.06
C SER A 60 -1.38 -14.72 -12.12
N GLU A 61 -2.38 -15.51 -11.73
CA GLU A 61 -3.39 -16.07 -12.64
C GLU A 61 -4.23 -14.99 -13.31
N ARG A 62 -4.49 -13.88 -12.62
CA ARG A 62 -5.27 -12.75 -13.13
C ARG A 62 -4.45 -11.69 -13.86
N GLY A 63 -3.12 -11.75 -13.79
CA GLY A 63 -2.24 -10.71 -14.32
C GLY A 63 -2.30 -9.40 -13.52
N ILE A 64 -2.53 -9.47 -12.20
CA ILE A 64 -2.46 -8.31 -11.31
C ILE A 64 -0.98 -8.08 -10.97
N THR A 65 -0.35 -7.15 -11.69
CA THR A 65 1.09 -6.83 -11.54
C THR A 65 1.34 -5.53 -10.80
N THR A 66 0.39 -4.58 -10.88
CA THR A 66 0.50 -3.25 -10.30
C THR A 66 -0.80 -2.80 -9.62
N LEU A 67 -0.64 -1.96 -8.61
CA LEU A 67 -1.67 -1.22 -7.91
C LEU A 67 -1.43 0.27 -8.12
N ILE A 68 -2.48 1.07 -7.98
CA ILE A 68 -2.44 2.47 -8.36
C ILE A 68 -2.73 3.36 -7.16
N HIS A 69 -1.89 4.38 -6.96
CA HIS A 69 -2.13 5.43 -5.98
C HIS A 69 -2.04 6.79 -6.64
N PHE A 70 -3.02 7.66 -6.47
CA PHE A 70 -2.91 9.05 -6.95
C PHE A 70 -2.60 9.98 -5.77
N THR A 71 -1.74 10.96 -6.01
CA THR A 71 -1.30 11.94 -5.02
C THR A 71 -0.98 13.28 -5.68
N LYS A 72 -0.70 14.31 -4.89
CA LYS A 72 -0.23 15.60 -5.41
C LYS A 72 1.28 15.54 -5.69
N VAL A 73 1.73 16.22 -6.74
CA VAL A 73 3.16 16.25 -7.13
C VAL A 73 4.05 16.72 -5.97
N LYS A 74 3.58 17.66 -5.15
CA LYS A 74 4.32 18.16 -3.98
C LYS A 74 4.62 17.10 -2.91
N ASN A 75 3.87 16.00 -2.86
CA ASN A 75 4.12 14.89 -1.95
C ASN A 75 5.24 13.96 -2.46
N LEU A 76 5.61 14.04 -3.75
CA LEU A 76 6.56 13.11 -4.35
C LEU A 76 7.95 13.19 -3.72
N LYS A 77 8.41 14.39 -3.34
CA LYS A 77 9.72 14.55 -2.68
C LYS A 77 9.83 13.68 -1.42
N SER A 78 8.81 13.73 -0.55
CA SER A 78 8.77 12.89 0.64
C SER A 78 8.54 11.42 0.31
N ILE A 79 7.68 11.10 -0.65
CA ILE A 79 7.40 9.71 -1.03
C ILE A 79 8.67 9.02 -1.56
N LEU A 80 9.53 9.73 -2.29
CA LEU A 80 10.78 9.20 -2.81
C LEU A 80 11.88 9.09 -1.74
N ASP A 81 11.83 9.96 -0.73
CA ASP A 81 12.75 9.94 0.41
C ASP A 81 12.46 8.76 1.33
N ILE A 82 11.21 8.70 1.83
CA ILE A 82 10.82 7.81 2.93
C ILE A 82 9.73 6.79 2.58
N GLY A 83 9.26 6.71 1.33
CA GLY A 83 8.14 5.87 0.91
C GLY A 83 6.77 6.51 1.15
N LEU A 84 5.71 5.77 0.85
CA LEU A 84 4.33 6.26 0.98
C LEU A 84 3.79 5.93 2.37
N ASN A 85 3.24 6.93 3.04
CA ASN A 85 2.82 6.85 4.44
C ASN A 85 1.33 7.10 4.59
N SER A 86 0.73 6.46 5.59
CA SER A 86 -0.62 6.75 6.05
C SER A 86 -0.71 8.16 6.65
N LYS A 87 -1.95 8.62 6.88
CA LYS A 87 -2.19 9.94 7.48
C LYS A 87 -1.63 9.98 8.90
N ASP A 88 -1.87 8.94 9.68
CA ASP A 88 -1.46 8.89 11.09
C ASP A 88 0.07 8.87 11.21
N TYR A 89 0.74 8.07 10.39
CA TYR A 89 2.20 7.99 10.40
C TYR A 89 2.87 9.31 9.98
N ASN A 90 2.26 10.06 9.05
CA ASN A 90 2.76 11.39 8.67
C ASN A 90 2.64 12.42 9.81
N ASN A 91 1.59 12.34 10.65
CA ASN A 91 1.45 13.21 11.82
C ASN A 91 2.53 12.92 12.88
N GLU A 92 2.90 11.65 13.05
CA GLU A 92 3.95 11.23 13.99
C GLU A 92 5.35 11.71 13.56
N ILE A 93 5.62 11.77 12.26
CA ILE A 93 6.95 12.13 11.72
C ILE A 93 7.18 13.65 11.58
N SER A 94 6.17 14.50 11.82
CA SER A 94 6.27 15.97 11.73
C SER A 94 6.91 16.48 10.42
N LYS A 95 6.63 15.82 9.29
CA LYS A 95 7.00 16.26 7.94
C LYS A 95 5.74 16.65 7.18
N GLY A 96 5.57 17.94 6.90
CA GLY A 96 4.35 18.57 6.35
C GLY A 96 3.84 17.97 5.03
N HIS A 97 3.08 16.88 5.12
CA HIS A 97 2.37 16.25 4.02
C HIS A 97 1.02 16.94 3.78
N ILE A 98 0.61 17.03 2.52
CA ILE A 98 -0.71 17.59 2.16
C ILE A 98 -1.64 16.46 1.73
N TYR A 99 -2.73 16.30 2.48
CA TYR A 99 -3.71 15.24 2.31
C TYR A 99 -4.59 15.42 1.06
N ASN A 100 -4.95 14.32 0.41
CA ASN A 100 -5.94 14.32 -0.67
C ASN A 100 -7.37 14.36 -0.12
N ASP A 101 -7.63 13.59 0.95
CA ASP A 101 -8.91 13.53 1.63
C ASP A 101 -8.77 14.03 3.08
N ALA A 102 -9.36 15.19 3.38
CA ALA A 102 -9.36 15.73 4.73
C ALA A 102 -10.23 14.88 5.68
N ASN A 103 -11.29 14.26 5.14
CA ASN A 103 -12.33 13.56 5.90
C ASN A 103 -12.37 12.06 5.53
N ARG A 104 -11.47 11.26 6.14
CA ARG A 104 -11.50 9.80 6.03
C ARG A 104 -12.70 9.23 6.78
N PHE A 105 -13.80 8.99 6.06
CA PHE A 105 -15.05 8.47 6.64
C PHE A 105 -15.03 6.96 6.96
N ASP A 106 -13.97 6.24 6.53
CA ASP A 106 -13.74 4.84 6.90
C ASP A 106 -13.08 4.66 8.29
N TYR A 107 -12.66 5.75 8.94
CA TYR A 107 -11.95 5.78 10.24
C TYR A 107 -10.62 5.00 10.30
N ARG A 108 -10.11 4.47 9.18
CA ARG A 108 -8.84 3.73 9.11
C ARG A 108 -7.69 4.65 8.69
N THR A 109 -7.50 5.78 9.37
CA THR A 109 -6.50 6.80 8.98
C THR A 109 -5.05 6.32 8.98
N HIS A 110 -4.79 5.19 9.65
CA HIS A 110 -3.52 4.48 9.67
C HIS A 110 -3.25 3.65 8.41
N MET A 111 -4.20 3.55 7.46
CA MET A 111 -4.03 2.79 6.22
C MET A 111 -3.94 3.67 4.97
N ILE A 112 -3.18 3.22 3.98
CA ILE A 112 -3.00 3.82 2.66
C ILE A 112 -4.00 3.19 1.69
N SER A 113 -4.74 4.00 0.93
CA SER A 113 -5.64 3.48 -0.11
C SER A 113 -4.93 3.32 -1.44
N LEU A 114 -5.04 2.13 -2.03
CA LEU A 114 -4.63 1.80 -3.39
C LEU A 114 -5.84 1.35 -4.21
N SER A 115 -5.84 1.67 -5.50
CA SER A 115 -6.80 1.16 -6.48
C SER A 115 -6.18 0.00 -7.27
N VAL A 116 -7.01 -0.90 -7.79
CA VAL A 116 -6.56 -1.99 -8.67
C VAL A 116 -6.76 -1.57 -10.13
N SER A 117 -5.73 -1.77 -10.96
CA SER A 117 -5.71 -1.48 -12.42
C SER A 117 -5.78 -0.02 -12.85
N TYR A 118 -6.66 0.78 -12.25
CA TYR A 118 -6.87 2.20 -12.60
C TYR A 118 -7.15 3.00 -11.32
N PRO A 119 -6.80 4.29 -11.23
CA PRO A 119 -7.20 5.13 -10.11
C PRO A 119 -8.70 5.04 -9.87
N ASN A 120 -9.14 5.13 -8.62
CA ASN A 120 -10.56 5.32 -8.29
C ASN A 120 -11.08 6.54 -9.08
N ASP A 121 -11.80 6.28 -10.16
CA ASP A 121 -12.02 7.23 -11.23
C ASP A 121 -12.92 8.39 -10.80
N LYS A 122 -13.93 8.07 -10.00
CA LYS A 122 -14.83 9.06 -9.40
C LYS A 122 -14.09 9.99 -8.43
N MET A 123 -13.29 9.43 -7.53
CA MET A 123 -12.52 10.24 -6.57
C MET A 123 -11.45 11.05 -7.27
N PHE A 124 -10.70 10.44 -8.17
CA PHE A 124 -9.62 11.12 -8.87
C PHE A 124 -10.13 12.24 -9.76
N TYR A 125 -11.25 12.03 -10.46
CA TYR A 125 -11.92 13.11 -11.20
C TYR A 125 -12.38 14.23 -10.25
N LYS A 126 -13.10 13.89 -9.18
CA LYS A 126 -13.63 14.86 -8.21
C LYS A 126 -12.53 15.77 -7.65
N TYR A 127 -11.42 15.22 -7.20
CA TYR A 127 -10.34 16.02 -6.61
C TYR A 127 -9.63 16.89 -7.64
N ARG A 128 -9.39 16.38 -8.85
CA ARG A 128 -8.79 17.18 -9.93
C ARG A 128 -9.68 18.35 -10.36
N GLN A 129 -11.00 18.16 -10.40
CA GLN A 129 -11.93 19.23 -10.71
C GLN A 129 -12.06 20.26 -9.57
N ALA A 130 -11.97 19.81 -8.32
CA ALA A 130 -12.03 20.70 -7.16
C ALA A 130 -10.75 21.53 -6.95
N GLN A 131 -9.61 21.08 -7.51
CA GLN A 131 -8.30 21.71 -7.33
C GLN A 131 -7.53 21.76 -8.68
N PRO A 132 -8.02 22.53 -9.67
CA PRO A 132 -7.44 22.58 -11.01
C PRO A 132 -6.04 23.19 -11.07
N GLU A 133 -5.68 24.00 -10.07
CA GLU A 133 -4.37 24.63 -9.89
C GLU A 133 -3.28 23.66 -9.40
N GLU A 134 -3.67 22.54 -8.80
CA GLU A 134 -2.72 21.54 -8.32
C GLU A 134 -2.22 20.66 -9.48
N SER A 135 -1.00 20.14 -9.32
CA SER A 135 -0.45 19.08 -10.17
C SER A 135 -0.60 17.72 -9.49
N TRP A 136 -0.96 16.73 -10.29
CA TRP A 136 -1.29 15.39 -9.83
C TRP A 136 -0.28 14.36 -10.34
N ALA A 137 0.01 13.39 -9.48
CA ALA A 137 0.86 12.26 -9.76
C ALA A 137 0.10 10.95 -9.57
N VAL A 138 0.44 9.93 -10.36
CA VAL A 138 -0.06 8.57 -10.24
C VAL A 138 1.13 7.64 -10.07
N LEU A 139 1.13 6.88 -8.97
CA LEU A 139 2.15 5.89 -8.64
C LEU A 139 1.67 4.51 -9.08
N GLU A 140 2.52 3.78 -9.79
CA GLU A 140 2.42 2.33 -9.92
C GLU A 140 3.16 1.67 -8.76
N ILE A 141 2.43 0.93 -7.96
CA ILE A 141 2.91 0.18 -6.81
C ILE A 141 2.91 -1.30 -7.17
N SER A 142 4.01 -2.00 -6.91
CA SER A 142 4.16 -3.43 -7.18
C SER A 142 3.09 -4.23 -6.44
N ALA A 143 2.43 -5.16 -7.15
CA ALA A 143 1.44 -6.06 -6.55
C ALA A 143 2.01 -6.96 -5.44
N ARG A 144 3.35 -7.05 -5.30
CA ARG A 144 4.02 -7.71 -4.17
C ARG A 144 3.49 -7.27 -2.81
N VAL A 145 3.06 -6.02 -2.71
CA VAL A 145 2.39 -5.46 -1.54
C VAL A 145 1.26 -6.36 -1.02
N LEU A 146 0.51 -7.03 -1.90
CA LEU A 146 -0.67 -7.81 -1.52
C LEU A 146 -0.36 -9.05 -0.69
N TRP A 147 0.85 -9.60 -0.78
CA TRP A 147 1.28 -10.77 -0.01
C TRP A 147 2.50 -10.51 0.89
N GLU A 148 3.21 -9.40 0.69
CA GLU A 148 4.36 -9.00 1.51
C GLU A 148 3.99 -8.02 2.63
N LEU A 149 2.89 -7.26 2.49
CA LEU A 149 2.41 -6.28 3.48
C LEU A 149 1.00 -6.60 3.97
N ASP A 150 0.63 -6.07 5.13
CA ASP A 150 -0.70 -6.24 5.72
C ASP A 150 -1.73 -5.41 4.94
N CYS A 151 -2.68 -6.11 4.32
CA CYS A 151 -3.69 -5.51 3.44
C CYS A 151 -5.11 -5.86 3.89
N LEU A 152 -6.03 -4.91 3.72
CA LEU A 152 -7.47 -5.15 3.67
C LEU A 152 -7.98 -4.97 2.24
N PHE A 153 -8.90 -5.84 1.86
CA PHE A 153 -9.44 -6.00 0.52
C PHE A 153 -10.90 -5.53 0.51
N CYS A 154 -11.14 -4.34 -0.02
CA CYS A 154 -12.46 -3.71 -0.04
C CYS A 154 -13.11 -3.88 -1.43
N PRO A 155 -14.17 -4.69 -1.60
CA PRO A 155 -14.82 -4.91 -2.89
C PRO A 155 -15.57 -3.67 -3.43
N ALA A 156 -15.67 -2.60 -2.65
CA ALA A 156 -16.22 -1.30 -3.02
C ALA A 156 -15.41 -0.21 -2.31
N ASN A 157 -15.84 1.05 -2.43
CA ASN A 157 -15.20 2.17 -1.75
C ASN A 157 -15.12 1.93 -0.22
N ALA A 158 -13.96 2.17 0.37
CA ALA A 158 -13.68 1.95 1.78
C ALA A 158 -14.58 2.78 2.72
N ALA A 159 -15.02 3.95 2.27
CA ALA A 159 -15.95 4.82 3.00
C ALA A 159 -17.43 4.45 2.81
N SER A 160 -17.76 3.44 2.01
CA SER A 160 -19.14 2.94 1.94
C SER A 160 -19.57 2.32 3.27
N SER A 161 -20.86 2.44 3.61
CA SER A 161 -21.36 2.00 4.93
C SER A 161 -21.10 0.52 5.21
N SER A 162 -21.18 -0.34 4.19
CA SER A 162 -20.89 -1.77 4.31
C SER A 162 -19.42 -2.05 4.63
N ILE A 163 -18.49 -1.32 4.02
CA ILE A 163 -17.04 -1.52 4.24
C ILE A 163 -16.56 -0.83 5.52
N ALA A 164 -17.10 0.36 5.82
CA ALA A 164 -16.77 1.10 7.03
C ALA A 164 -17.22 0.35 8.31
N SER A 165 -18.28 -0.46 8.23
CA SER A 165 -18.77 -1.27 9.36
C SER A 165 -18.23 -2.71 9.41
N ALA A 166 -17.50 -3.14 8.37
CA ALA A 166 -16.90 -4.47 8.31
C ALA A 166 -15.68 -4.60 9.26
N THR A 167 -15.48 -5.80 9.82
CA THR A 167 -14.31 -6.07 10.65
C THR A 167 -13.07 -6.28 9.77
N GLU A 168 -11.88 -6.02 10.31
CA GLU A 168 -10.63 -6.18 9.55
C GLU A 168 -10.41 -7.64 9.15
N GLU A 169 -10.78 -8.59 10.00
CA GLU A 169 -10.67 -10.02 9.70
C GLU A 169 -11.53 -10.40 8.49
N SER A 170 -12.71 -9.79 8.34
CA SER A 170 -13.60 -10.05 7.20
C SER A 170 -13.09 -9.46 5.88
N LEU A 171 -12.19 -8.47 5.94
CA LEU A 171 -11.58 -7.82 4.79
C LEU A 171 -10.16 -8.33 4.52
N SER A 172 -9.64 -9.27 5.32
CA SER A 172 -8.26 -9.75 5.20
C SER A 172 -8.19 -11.10 4.48
N GLY A 173 -7.01 -11.35 3.91
CA GLY A 173 -6.63 -12.62 3.32
C GLY A 173 -7.21 -12.94 1.93
N SER A 174 -6.86 -14.12 1.41
CA SER A 174 -7.15 -14.52 0.03
C SER A 174 -8.65 -14.60 -0.28
N VAL A 175 -9.48 -14.92 0.71
CA VAL A 175 -10.94 -14.97 0.55
C VAL A 175 -11.48 -13.57 0.29
N ALA A 176 -11.06 -12.56 1.07
CA ALA A 176 -11.49 -11.18 0.87
C ALA A 176 -10.95 -10.62 -0.46
N LEU A 177 -9.70 -10.91 -0.84
CA LEU A 177 -9.16 -10.53 -2.14
C LEU A 177 -10.03 -11.04 -3.30
N LYS A 178 -10.46 -12.30 -3.26
CA LYS A 178 -11.33 -12.88 -4.29
C LYS A 178 -12.65 -12.14 -4.44
N GLN A 179 -13.17 -11.54 -3.36
CA GLN A 179 -14.44 -10.80 -3.39
C GLN A 179 -14.38 -9.55 -4.27
N LEU A 180 -13.21 -8.93 -4.48
CA LEU A 180 -13.06 -7.81 -5.42
C LEU A 180 -13.45 -8.19 -6.86
N PHE A 181 -13.43 -9.48 -7.19
CA PHE A 181 -13.61 -10.01 -8.54
C PHE A 181 -14.85 -10.89 -8.68
N ASN A 182 -15.71 -10.93 -7.66
CA ASN A 182 -16.95 -11.71 -7.71
C ASN A 182 -17.92 -11.10 -8.73
N ASN A 183 -18.59 -11.97 -9.50
CA ASN A 183 -19.58 -11.58 -10.51
C ASN A 183 -19.06 -10.57 -11.55
N GLN A 184 -17.78 -10.72 -11.93
CA GLN A 184 -17.13 -9.83 -12.88
C GLN A 184 -17.85 -9.84 -14.25
N PRO A 185 -18.20 -8.67 -14.81
CA PRO A 185 -18.73 -8.56 -16.16
C PRO A 185 -17.77 -9.09 -17.23
N ILE A 186 -18.32 -9.67 -18.31
CA ILE A 186 -17.56 -10.27 -19.43
C ILE A 186 -16.62 -9.26 -20.12
N ASN A 187 -16.96 -7.97 -20.09
CA ASN A 187 -16.22 -6.89 -20.74
C ASN A 187 -15.10 -6.29 -19.90
N LEU A 188 -14.83 -6.80 -18.70
CA LEU A 188 -13.68 -6.39 -17.89
C LEU A 188 -12.48 -7.33 -18.12
N ARG A 189 -11.26 -6.79 -18.00
CA ARG A 189 -10.06 -7.63 -18.02
C ARG A 189 -10.00 -8.47 -16.75
N ALA A 190 -9.35 -9.63 -16.80
CA ALA A 190 -9.25 -10.53 -15.65
C ALA A 190 -8.65 -9.88 -14.38
N CYS A 191 -7.83 -8.84 -14.53
CA CYS A 191 -7.21 -8.08 -13.45
C CYS A 191 -8.05 -6.91 -12.93
N ASP A 192 -9.15 -6.52 -13.59
CA ASP A 192 -9.97 -5.39 -13.18
C ASP A 192 -10.98 -5.79 -12.09
N PRO A 193 -11.12 -5.06 -10.98
CA PRO A 193 -12.14 -5.37 -9.98
C PRO A 193 -13.55 -5.17 -10.56
N THR A 194 -14.54 -5.87 -9.99
CA THR A 194 -15.95 -5.76 -10.38
C THR A 194 -16.49 -4.34 -10.17
N ASP A 195 -16.15 -3.71 -9.04
CA ASP A 195 -16.44 -2.30 -8.76
C ASP A 195 -15.21 -1.44 -9.07
N SER A 196 -15.38 -0.38 -9.88
CA SER A 196 -14.28 0.56 -10.20
C SER A 196 -13.81 1.37 -8.98
N GLN A 197 -14.58 1.36 -7.90
CA GLN A 197 -14.24 2.00 -6.63
C GLN A 197 -13.69 1.01 -5.59
N ALA A 198 -13.46 -0.25 -5.93
CA ALA A 198 -12.79 -1.20 -5.04
C ALA A 198 -11.41 -0.67 -4.63
N GLU A 199 -11.07 -0.85 -3.35
CA GLU A 199 -9.86 -0.33 -2.74
C GLU A 199 -9.09 -1.44 -2.03
N ILE A 200 -7.77 -1.32 -2.01
CA ILE A 200 -6.90 -2.12 -1.18
C ILE A 200 -6.28 -1.17 -0.16
N LEU A 201 -6.54 -1.43 1.11
CA LEU A 201 -5.99 -0.65 2.21
C LEU A 201 -4.72 -1.33 2.72
N VAL A 202 -3.59 -0.64 2.64
CA VAL A 202 -2.29 -1.15 3.10
C VAL A 202 -1.94 -0.48 4.41
N ASN A 203 -1.55 -1.29 5.40
CA ASN A 203 -1.29 -0.78 6.73
C ASN A 203 -0.04 0.12 6.76
N SER A 204 -0.20 1.31 7.34
CA SER A 204 0.83 2.26 7.78
C SER A 204 1.79 2.80 6.72
N HIS A 205 2.58 1.94 6.09
CA HIS A 205 3.74 2.33 5.30
C HIS A 205 3.97 1.40 4.10
N ILE A 206 4.18 1.99 2.92
CA ILE A 206 4.64 1.29 1.72
C ILE A 206 6.06 1.77 1.41
N PRO A 207 7.06 0.88 1.55
CA PRO A 207 8.44 1.20 1.22
C PRO A 207 8.65 1.58 -0.25
N LYS A 208 9.64 2.44 -0.52
CA LYS A 208 9.87 3.00 -1.87
C LYS A 208 10.23 1.94 -2.92
N GLU A 209 10.78 0.80 -2.52
CA GLU A 209 11.10 -0.32 -3.39
C GLU A 209 9.86 -1.00 -4.02
N TYR A 210 8.67 -0.70 -3.51
CA TYR A 210 7.42 -1.12 -4.15
C TYR A 210 6.96 -0.12 -5.22
N ILE A 211 7.50 1.10 -5.27
CA ILE A 211 7.12 2.09 -6.28
C ILE A 211 7.88 1.78 -7.58
N GLN A 212 7.15 1.37 -8.61
CA GLN A 212 7.71 0.95 -9.90
C GLN A 212 7.83 2.11 -10.89
N SER A 213 6.78 2.94 -10.95
CA SER A 213 6.71 4.08 -11.87
C SER A 213 5.94 5.23 -11.25
N ILE A 214 6.20 6.45 -11.71
CA ILE A 214 5.43 7.65 -11.36
C ILE A 214 5.09 8.38 -12.65
N TYR A 215 3.81 8.76 -12.76
CA TYR A 215 3.27 9.51 -13.87
C TYR A 215 2.76 10.88 -13.41
N LEU A 216 3.01 11.91 -14.22
CA LEU A 216 2.62 13.28 -13.91
C LEU A 216 1.55 13.78 -14.89
N ASP A 217 0.62 14.59 -14.41
CA ASP A 217 -0.38 15.26 -15.25
C ASP A 217 0.21 16.38 -16.11
N LYS A 218 1.27 17.02 -15.58
CA LYS A 218 1.99 18.14 -16.17
C LYS A 218 3.48 18.00 -15.85
N PRO A 219 4.39 18.49 -16.71
CA PRO A 219 5.80 18.58 -16.37
C PRO A 219 6.02 19.34 -15.05
N SER A 220 6.99 18.91 -14.23
CA SER A 220 7.31 19.56 -12.96
C SER A 220 8.81 19.69 -12.75
N GLU A 221 9.27 20.90 -12.45
CA GLU A 221 10.69 21.21 -12.17
C GLU A 221 11.17 20.66 -10.81
N LEU A 222 10.25 20.38 -9.88
CA LEU A 222 10.53 19.84 -8.54
C LEU A 222 11.34 18.53 -8.55
N LEU A 223 11.47 17.92 -9.72
CA LEU A 223 11.77 16.52 -9.93
C LEU A 223 12.73 16.28 -11.10
N ALA A 224 13.38 17.34 -11.61
CA ALA A 224 14.24 17.36 -12.80
C ALA A 224 15.41 16.33 -12.81
N ASN A 225 15.76 15.76 -11.65
CA ASN A 225 16.87 14.81 -11.48
C ASN A 225 16.43 13.37 -11.18
N THR A 226 15.20 13.01 -11.52
CA THR A 226 14.63 11.69 -11.23
C THR A 226 13.87 11.18 -12.45
N ASP A 227 13.96 9.87 -12.72
CA ASP A 227 13.36 9.24 -13.89
C ASP A 227 11.83 9.18 -13.76
N PHE A 228 11.11 10.19 -14.29
CA PHE A 228 9.65 10.19 -14.35
C PHE A 228 9.13 10.14 -15.77
N ARG A 229 7.98 9.49 -15.93
CA ARG A 229 7.30 9.39 -17.22
C ARG A 229 6.11 10.33 -17.21
N ILE A 230 6.05 11.26 -18.15
CA ILE A 230 4.80 11.98 -18.40
C ILE A 230 3.91 11.06 -19.21
N ASN A 231 2.83 10.56 -18.59
CA ASN A 231 1.84 9.75 -19.28
C ASN A 231 0.45 10.27 -18.96
N ASN A 232 -0.20 10.85 -19.96
CA ASN A 232 -1.53 11.42 -19.79
C ASN A 232 -2.62 10.36 -19.66
N THR A 233 -2.33 9.09 -19.92
CA THR A 233 -3.29 7.96 -19.89
C THR A 233 -4.17 7.97 -18.65
N TYR A 234 -3.58 7.91 -17.45
CA TYR A 234 -4.31 7.84 -16.18
C TYR A 234 -5.13 9.09 -15.88
N PHE A 235 -4.85 10.18 -16.58
CA PHE A 235 -5.50 11.47 -16.40
C PHE A 235 -6.72 11.64 -17.32
N HIS A 236 -7.00 10.69 -18.21
CA HIS A 236 -8.24 10.64 -18.99
C HIS A 236 -9.38 9.95 -18.21
N ASN A 237 -10.53 9.77 -18.85
CA ASN A 237 -11.58 8.92 -18.29
C ASN A 237 -11.16 7.43 -18.34
N ARG A 238 -11.67 6.64 -17.40
CA ARG A 238 -11.31 5.22 -17.24
C ARG A 238 -11.51 4.42 -18.53
N GLN A 239 -12.61 4.63 -19.24
CA GLN A 239 -12.92 3.88 -20.46
C GLN A 239 -11.88 4.14 -21.57
N TYR A 240 -11.45 5.38 -21.74
CA TYR A 240 -10.42 5.76 -22.68
C TYR A 240 -9.08 5.11 -22.32
N ALA A 241 -8.66 5.24 -21.07
CA ALA A 241 -7.39 4.69 -20.60
C ALA A 241 -7.33 3.16 -20.73
N LEU A 242 -8.41 2.46 -20.38
CA LEU A 242 -8.49 1.00 -20.51
C LEU A 242 -8.47 0.52 -21.96
N SER A 243 -9.00 1.29 -22.90
CA SER A 243 -9.09 0.88 -24.32
C SER A 243 -7.84 1.21 -25.15
N HIS A 244 -7.03 2.17 -24.73
CA HIS A 244 -5.95 2.71 -25.56
C HIS A 244 -4.55 2.52 -24.96
N CYS A 245 -4.43 2.18 -23.68
CA CYS A 245 -3.15 2.36 -22.98
C CYS A 245 -2.69 1.15 -22.15
N PHE A 246 -3.51 0.11 -21.99
CA PHE A 246 -3.14 -1.10 -21.24
C PHE A 246 -3.28 -2.40 -22.07
N ASN A 247 -3.09 -2.29 -23.39
CA ASN A 247 -3.01 -3.43 -24.32
C ASN A 247 -1.55 -3.82 -24.58
#